data_AF-A0AAP0NX67-F1
#
_entry.id   AF-A0AAP0NX67-F1
#
_cell.length_a   1.000
_cell.length_b   1.000
_cell.length_c   1.000
_cell.angle_alpha   90.00
_cell.angle_beta   90.00
_cell.angle_gamma   90.00
#
_symmetry.space_group_name_H-M   'P 1'
#
loop_
_entity.id
_entity.type
_entity.pdbx_description
1 polymer ?
#
loop_
_entity_poly.entity_id
_entity_poly.type
_entity_poly.pdbx_seq_one_letter_code
_entity_poly.pdbx_strand_id
1 'polypeptide(L)'
;MGGTEAFPELGSHCQQSDCNQLDFLPFNCDGCQKVFCSEHRSYKSHECPKADHNSRKVIVCEICSAAIETTGKDSEADVKSVLEEHEKSGDCDPSKKRKPKCPVKRCKQVLTFSNNSTCKVCQLKVCLAHRFPADHACKGRVETSSAGAINGGRNNGFLKALVARMSKKGCGAEDASAFSSNSSVHVKLVK
;
A
#
# COMPACT_ATOMS: atom_id res chain seq x y z
N MET A 1 -24.81 -18.93 -44.25
CA MET A 1 -23.51 -19.61 -44.06
C MET A 1 -22.43 -18.61 -44.38
N GLY A 2 -21.84 -17.97 -43.36
CA GLY A 2 -20.77 -17.00 -43.54
C GLY A 2 -19.53 -17.53 -42.83
N GLY A 3 -18.59 -18.06 -43.61
CA GLY A 3 -17.32 -18.58 -43.12
C GLY A 3 -16.20 -18.04 -44.00
N THR A 4 -15.17 -17.49 -43.37
CA THR A 4 -13.98 -16.93 -43.99
C THR A 4 -13.16 -18.02 -44.69
N GLU A 5 -13.06 -17.95 -46.02
CA GLU A 5 -12.40 -18.94 -46.89
C GLU A 5 -10.86 -18.94 -46.80
N ALA A 6 -10.26 -18.09 -45.95
CA ALA A 6 -8.80 -17.87 -45.92
C ALA A 6 -8.05 -18.67 -44.84
N PHE A 7 -8.73 -19.22 -43.82
CA PHE A 7 -8.06 -19.89 -42.70
C PHE A 7 -8.95 -21.01 -42.08
N PRO A 8 -9.01 -22.19 -42.69
CA PRO A 8 -9.90 -23.28 -42.24
C PRO A 8 -9.57 -23.86 -40.86
N GLU A 9 -8.35 -23.62 -40.34
CA GLU A 9 -7.85 -24.17 -39.06
C GLU A 9 -7.76 -23.12 -37.94
N LEU A 10 -8.24 -21.88 -38.17
CA LEU A 10 -8.16 -20.84 -37.13
C LEU A 10 -9.35 -20.89 -36.19
N GLY A 11 -9.06 -21.05 -34.90
CA GLY A 11 -10.05 -21.06 -33.82
C GLY A 11 -10.32 -22.44 -33.27
N SER A 12 -11.17 -22.52 -32.26
CA SER A 12 -11.59 -23.80 -31.65
C SER A 12 -13.05 -23.74 -31.27
N HIS A 13 -13.71 -24.90 -31.32
CA HIS A 13 -15.10 -25.02 -30.92
C HIS A 13 -15.24 -25.02 -29.39
N CYS A 14 -16.26 -24.30 -28.91
CA CYS A 14 -16.65 -24.34 -27.51
C CYS A 14 -17.10 -25.75 -27.11
N GLN A 15 -16.50 -26.30 -26.04
CA GLN A 15 -16.80 -27.66 -25.54
C GLN A 15 -17.98 -27.70 -24.56
N GLN A 16 -18.78 -26.63 -24.49
CA GLN A 16 -20.05 -26.64 -23.78
C GLN A 16 -21.09 -27.35 -24.69
N SER A 17 -21.86 -28.27 -24.11
CA SER A 17 -22.89 -29.11 -24.77
C SER A 17 -23.84 -28.39 -25.71
N ASP A 18 -24.23 -27.16 -25.40
CA ASP A 18 -25.30 -26.42 -26.07
C ASP A 18 -24.79 -25.27 -26.96
N CYS A 19 -23.49 -25.01 -27.00
CA CYS A 19 -22.91 -23.90 -27.77
C CYS A 19 -22.22 -24.35 -29.06
N ASN A 20 -21.19 -25.19 -28.96
CA ASN A 20 -20.32 -25.64 -30.07
C ASN A 20 -19.85 -24.54 -31.06
N GLN A 21 -19.87 -23.26 -30.65
CA GLN A 21 -19.50 -22.13 -31.49
C GLN A 21 -17.99 -22.13 -31.74
N LEU A 22 -17.58 -21.86 -32.98
CA LEU A 22 -16.18 -21.65 -33.34
C LEU A 22 -15.75 -20.25 -32.91
N ASP A 23 -14.82 -20.18 -31.95
CA ASP A 23 -14.26 -18.94 -31.43
C ASP A 23 -12.78 -18.85 -31.82
N PHE A 24 -12.36 -17.68 -32.31
CA PHE A 24 -10.97 -17.44 -32.72
C PHE A 24 -10.05 -17.13 -31.54
N LEU A 25 -10.62 -16.88 -30.35
CA LEU A 25 -9.92 -16.68 -29.07
C LEU A 25 -10.41 -17.72 -28.05
N PRO A 26 -10.01 -18.99 -28.20
CA PRO A 26 -10.39 -20.04 -27.26
C PRO A 26 -9.87 -19.76 -25.83
N PHE A 27 -10.74 -19.97 -24.84
CA PHE A 27 -10.42 -19.87 -23.43
C PHE A 27 -10.30 -21.26 -22.81
N ASN A 28 -9.14 -21.58 -22.23
CA ASN A 28 -8.94 -22.83 -21.51
C ASN A 28 -9.29 -22.65 -20.03
N CYS A 29 -10.22 -23.46 -19.52
CA CYS A 29 -10.58 -23.46 -18.11
C CYS A 29 -9.51 -24.21 -17.30
N ASP A 30 -8.89 -23.59 -16.30
CA ASP A 30 -7.89 -24.22 -15.43
C ASP A 30 -8.48 -25.30 -14.50
N GLY A 31 -9.80 -25.28 -14.24
CA GLY A 31 -10.48 -26.28 -13.44
C GLY A 31 -10.77 -27.59 -14.18
N CYS A 32 -11.40 -27.51 -15.36
CA CYS A 32 -11.81 -28.68 -16.13
C CYS A 32 -10.97 -28.94 -17.39
N GLN A 33 -10.00 -28.06 -17.71
CA GLN A 33 -9.07 -28.16 -18.85
C GLN A 33 -9.74 -28.21 -20.22
N LYS A 34 -11.01 -27.81 -20.30
CA LYS A 34 -11.79 -27.68 -21.53
C LYS A 34 -11.66 -26.28 -22.14
N VAL A 35 -11.93 -26.19 -23.43
CA VAL A 35 -11.89 -24.98 -24.26
C VAL A 35 -13.29 -24.40 -24.44
N PHE A 36 -13.44 -23.09 -24.25
CA PHE A 36 -14.71 -22.39 -24.31
C PHE A 36 -14.63 -21.10 -25.13
N CYS A 37 -15.76 -20.66 -25.69
CA CYS A 37 -15.89 -19.37 -26.34
C CYS A 37 -16.00 -18.22 -25.31
N SER A 38 -16.05 -16.99 -25.80
CA SER A 38 -16.15 -15.78 -24.96
C SER A 38 -17.35 -15.78 -24.00
N GLU A 39 -18.49 -16.36 -24.40
CA GLU A 39 -19.69 -16.45 -23.54
C GLU A 39 -19.56 -17.53 -22.46
N HIS A 40 -18.83 -18.63 -22.75
CA HIS A 40 -18.69 -19.77 -21.86
C HIS A 40 -17.40 -19.80 -21.03
N ARG A 41 -16.59 -18.73 -21.10
CA ARG A 41 -15.27 -18.65 -20.43
C ARG A 41 -15.30 -18.73 -18.90
N SER A 42 -16.41 -18.36 -18.26
CA SER A 42 -16.50 -18.34 -16.79
C SER A 42 -16.84 -19.72 -16.22
N TYR A 43 -16.40 -20.06 -15.00
CA TYR A 43 -16.75 -21.35 -14.39
C TYR A 43 -18.25 -21.58 -14.26
N LYS A 44 -19.03 -20.51 -14.06
CA LYS A 44 -20.50 -20.60 -13.95
C LYS A 44 -21.16 -20.87 -15.30
N SER A 45 -20.68 -20.26 -16.37
CA SER A 45 -21.30 -20.37 -17.70
C SER A 45 -21.18 -21.77 -18.29
N HIS A 46 -20.14 -22.54 -17.96
CA HIS A 46 -20.00 -23.92 -18.42
C HIS A 46 -20.19 -24.97 -17.31
N GLU A 47 -20.76 -24.56 -16.17
CA GLU A 47 -21.03 -25.44 -15.03
C GLU A 47 -19.80 -26.27 -14.62
N CYS A 48 -18.68 -25.58 -14.38
CA CYS A 48 -17.41 -26.24 -14.13
C CYS A 48 -17.49 -27.18 -12.91
N PRO A 49 -17.11 -28.47 -13.06
CA PRO A 49 -17.09 -29.40 -11.93
C PRO A 49 -16.05 -29.02 -10.86
N LYS A 50 -15.06 -28.20 -11.20
CA LYS A 50 -14.02 -27.70 -10.28
C LYS A 50 -14.05 -26.17 -10.16
N ALA A 51 -15.24 -25.58 -10.08
CA ALA A 51 -15.41 -24.13 -10.00
C ALA A 51 -14.74 -23.47 -8.78
N ASP A 52 -14.56 -24.21 -7.67
CA ASP A 52 -13.96 -23.66 -6.43
C ASP A 52 -12.45 -23.94 -6.29
N HIS A 53 -11.86 -24.70 -7.22
CA HIS A 53 -10.44 -25.02 -7.17
C HIS A 53 -9.64 -23.74 -7.43
N ASN A 54 -9.11 -23.12 -6.36
CA ASN A 54 -8.37 -21.86 -6.37
C ASN A 54 -9.21 -20.55 -6.28
N SER A 55 -10.47 -20.64 -5.83
CA SER A 55 -11.22 -19.44 -5.46
C SER A 55 -10.47 -18.65 -4.38
N ARG A 56 -10.09 -17.41 -4.69
CA ARG A 56 -9.56 -16.47 -3.70
C ARG A 56 -10.72 -15.96 -2.85
N LYS A 57 -10.59 -16.10 -1.54
CA LYS A 57 -11.55 -15.62 -0.56
C LYS A 57 -10.84 -14.63 0.36
N VAL A 58 -11.57 -13.66 0.86
CA VAL A 58 -11.04 -12.63 1.76
C VAL A 58 -11.76 -12.77 3.09
N ILE A 59 -11.01 -13.12 4.14
CA ILE A 59 -11.50 -13.20 5.51
C ILE A 59 -11.18 -11.87 6.20
N VAL A 60 -12.14 -11.31 6.92
CA VAL A 60 -11.94 -10.06 7.67
C VAL A 60 -11.68 -10.40 9.13
N CYS A 61 -10.59 -9.89 9.70
CA CYS A 61 -10.32 -10.01 11.13
C CYS A 61 -11.19 -9.01 11.93
N GLU A 62 -11.92 -9.48 12.94
CA GLU A 62 -12.78 -8.61 13.76
C GLU A 62 -12.01 -7.71 14.75
N ILE A 63 -10.76 -8.06 15.08
CA ILE A 63 -9.94 -7.33 16.05
C ILE A 63 -9.31 -6.09 15.40
N CYS A 64 -8.66 -6.28 14.26
CA CYS A 64 -7.88 -5.24 13.57
C CYS A 64 -8.52 -4.74 12.26
N SER A 65 -9.58 -5.41 11.78
CA SER A 65 -10.21 -5.15 10.46
C SER A 65 -9.27 -5.35 9.27
N ALA A 66 -8.23 -6.17 9.42
CA ALA A 66 -7.37 -6.60 8.32
C ALA A 66 -8.14 -7.54 7.38
N ALA A 67 -7.90 -7.40 6.08
CA ALA A 67 -8.37 -8.30 5.04
C ALA A 67 -7.28 -9.34 4.76
N ILE A 68 -7.58 -10.61 5.00
CA ILE A 68 -6.65 -11.74 4.86
C ILE A 68 -7.11 -12.57 3.66
N GLU A 69 -6.26 -12.64 2.64
CA GLU A 69 -6.53 -13.43 1.43
C GLU A 69 -6.21 -14.91 1.66
N THR A 70 -7.13 -15.79 1.31
CA THR A 70 -6.96 -17.25 1.36
C THR A 70 -7.38 -17.89 0.04
N THR A 71 -6.79 -19.04 -0.25
CA THR A 71 -7.03 -19.79 -1.48
C THR A 71 -7.46 -21.21 -1.12
N GLY A 72 -8.61 -21.66 -1.63
CA GLY A 72 -9.05 -23.06 -1.49
C GLY A 72 -9.28 -23.52 -0.04
N LYS A 73 -9.54 -22.58 0.86
CA LYS A 73 -9.78 -22.79 2.30
C LYS A 73 -11.19 -22.29 2.62
N ASP A 74 -12.18 -23.15 2.39
CA ASP A 74 -13.61 -22.83 2.50
C ASP A 74 -14.31 -23.53 3.67
N SER A 75 -13.62 -24.44 4.35
CA SER A 75 -14.13 -25.04 5.57
C SER A 75 -14.04 -24.05 6.73
N GLU A 76 -15.02 -24.06 7.62
CA GLU A 76 -15.04 -23.25 8.85
C GLU A 76 -13.77 -23.45 9.71
N ALA A 77 -13.22 -24.67 9.67
CA ALA A 77 -11.96 -25.01 10.34
C ALA A 77 -10.77 -24.24 9.77
N ASP A 78 -10.68 -24.11 8.44
CA ASP A 78 -9.61 -23.36 7.77
C ASP A 78 -9.72 -21.85 8.01
N VAL A 79 -10.94 -21.31 8.01
CA VAL A 79 -11.20 -19.89 8.33
C VAL A 79 -10.68 -19.58 9.74
N LYS A 80 -10.98 -20.45 10.70
CA LYS A 80 -10.51 -20.30 12.08
C LYS A 80 -8.99 -20.38 12.17
N SER A 81 -8.35 -21.36 11.53
CA SER A 81 -6.88 -21.50 11.56
C SER A 81 -6.16 -20.29 10.95
N VAL A 82 -6.70 -19.70 9.88
CA VAL A 82 -6.13 -18.49 9.26
C VAL A 82 -6.24 -17.29 10.19
N LEU A 83 -7.36 -17.14 10.90
CA LEU A 83 -7.53 -16.10 11.90
C LEU A 83 -6.58 -16.29 13.09
N GLU A 84 -6.44 -17.51 13.59
CA GLU A 84 -5.51 -17.84 14.69
C GLU A 84 -4.05 -17.60 14.29
N GLU A 85 -3.67 -17.91 13.06
CA GLU A 85 -2.34 -17.60 12.51
C GLU A 85 -2.10 -16.09 12.44
N HIS A 86 -3.08 -15.33 11.95
CA HIS A 86 -3.02 -13.87 11.92
C HIS A 86 -2.83 -13.28 13.33
N GLU A 87 -3.58 -13.79 14.33
CA GLU A 87 -3.44 -13.38 15.72
C GLU A 87 -2.05 -13.72 16.30
N LYS A 88 -1.52 -14.91 16.00
CA LYS A 88 -0.21 -15.35 16.49
C LYS A 88 0.97 -14.65 15.81
N SER A 89 0.82 -14.27 14.54
CA SER A 89 1.88 -13.62 13.74
C SER A 89 2.28 -12.24 14.26
N GLY A 90 1.46 -11.61 15.12
CA GLY A 90 1.72 -10.27 15.65
C GLY A 90 1.41 -9.13 14.66
N ASP A 91 0.94 -9.42 13.44
CA ASP A 91 0.48 -8.39 12.50
C ASP A 91 -0.92 -7.84 12.85
N CYS A 92 -1.66 -8.57 13.70
CA CYS A 92 -2.95 -8.17 14.24
C CYS A 92 -2.80 -6.97 15.20
N ASP A 93 -2.95 -5.75 14.66
CA ASP A 93 -2.95 -4.52 15.46
C ASP A 93 -4.35 -3.91 15.58
N PRO A 94 -4.97 -3.86 16.78
CA PRO A 94 -6.28 -3.26 16.98
C PRO A 94 -6.28 -1.73 16.83
N SER A 95 -5.11 -1.08 16.86
CA SER A 95 -5.01 0.37 16.67
C SER A 95 -5.36 0.77 15.24
N LYS A 96 -5.05 -0.08 14.25
CA LYS A 96 -5.46 0.07 12.84
C LYS A 96 -6.99 0.17 12.66
N LYS A 97 -7.80 -0.41 13.56
CA LYS A 97 -9.27 -0.30 13.53
C LYS A 97 -9.76 1.11 13.86
N ARG A 98 -8.97 1.91 14.60
CA ARG A 98 -9.33 3.27 15.01
C ARG A 98 -8.97 4.29 13.92
N LYS A 99 -9.96 4.63 13.11
CA LYS A 99 -9.79 5.69 12.10
C LYS A 99 -9.53 7.05 12.78
N PRO A 100 -8.51 7.81 12.36
CA PRO A 100 -8.19 9.11 12.96
C PRO A 100 -9.34 10.10 12.77
N LYS A 101 -9.59 10.95 13.76
CA LYS A 101 -10.61 12.02 13.69
C LYS A 101 -9.93 13.37 13.51
N CYS A 102 -10.68 14.33 12.96
CA CYS A 102 -10.20 15.70 12.80
C CYS A 102 -9.81 16.28 14.19
N PRO A 103 -8.61 16.88 14.33
CA PRO A 103 -8.14 17.41 15.61
C PRO A 103 -8.81 18.72 16.05
N VAL A 104 -9.65 19.33 15.20
CA VAL A 104 -10.35 20.59 15.49
C VAL A 104 -11.42 20.37 16.56
N LYS A 105 -11.45 21.24 17.58
CA LYS A 105 -12.45 21.18 18.66
C LYS A 105 -13.86 21.21 18.08
N ARG A 106 -14.72 20.29 18.53
CA ARG A 106 -16.11 20.09 18.07
C ARG A 106 -16.25 19.49 16.67
N CYS A 107 -15.17 19.22 15.93
CA CYS A 107 -15.24 18.44 14.70
C CYS A 107 -15.22 16.94 15.00
N LYS A 108 -16.22 16.19 14.52
CA LYS A 108 -16.30 14.73 14.71
C LYS A 108 -15.99 13.94 13.42
N GLN A 109 -15.52 14.63 12.38
CA GLN A 109 -15.26 14.03 11.07
C GLN A 109 -14.10 13.04 11.13
N VAL A 110 -14.36 11.81 10.69
CA VAL A 110 -13.33 10.77 10.55
C VAL A 110 -12.51 11.07 9.29
N LEU A 111 -11.20 11.10 9.45
CA LEU A 111 -10.24 11.32 8.38
C LEU A 111 -10.07 10.01 7.59
N THR A 112 -10.78 9.92 6.48
CA THR A 112 -10.58 8.88 5.46
C THR A 112 -9.55 9.35 4.43
N PHE A 113 -9.09 8.46 3.57
CA PHE A 113 -8.15 8.78 2.48
C PHE A 113 -8.58 10.00 1.66
N SER A 114 -9.86 10.08 1.27
CA SER A 114 -10.38 11.15 0.42
C SER A 114 -10.77 12.43 1.16
N ASN A 115 -11.01 12.36 2.48
CA ASN A 115 -11.59 13.45 3.27
C ASN A 115 -10.58 14.12 4.21
N ASN A 116 -9.28 13.91 3.99
CA ASN A 116 -8.24 14.54 4.78
C ASN A 116 -7.34 15.41 3.91
N SER A 117 -6.73 16.40 4.55
CA SER A 117 -5.71 17.25 3.94
C SER A 117 -4.68 17.62 4.99
N THR A 118 -3.41 17.59 4.61
CA THR A 118 -2.31 18.01 5.48
C THR A 118 -2.13 19.52 5.34
N CYS A 119 -2.24 20.25 6.46
CA CYS A 119 -1.99 21.69 6.46
C CYS A 119 -0.52 21.99 6.19
N LYS A 120 -0.23 22.86 5.22
CA LYS A 120 1.15 23.19 4.81
C LYS A 120 1.96 23.93 5.89
N VAL A 121 1.30 24.56 6.88
CA VAL A 121 1.95 25.42 7.88
C VAL A 121 2.24 24.66 9.18
N CYS A 122 1.29 23.85 9.66
CA CYS A 122 1.42 23.12 10.93
C CYS A 122 1.55 21.59 10.76
N GLN A 123 1.46 21.07 9.52
CA GLN A 123 1.56 19.66 9.17
C GLN A 123 0.52 18.73 9.83
N LEU A 124 -0.55 19.28 10.39
CA LEU A 124 -1.67 18.50 10.92
C LEU A 124 -2.59 18.03 9.78
N LYS A 125 -2.98 16.75 9.83
CA LYS A 125 -4.06 16.22 8.98
C LYS A 125 -5.40 16.68 9.53
N VAL A 126 -6.09 17.50 8.76
CA VAL A 126 -7.40 18.07 9.06
C VAL A 126 -8.40 17.60 8.01
N CYS A 127 -9.69 17.70 8.32
CA CYS A 127 -10.72 17.32 7.35
C CYS A 127 -10.90 18.40 6.29
N LEU A 128 -11.63 18.12 5.20
CA LEU A 128 -11.81 19.10 4.11
C LEU A 128 -12.49 20.40 4.58
N ALA A 129 -13.40 20.32 5.54
CA ALA A 129 -14.06 21.50 6.13
C ALA A 129 -13.09 22.38 6.94
N HIS A 130 -12.00 21.82 7.45
CA HIS A 130 -10.99 22.55 8.22
C HIS A 130 -9.64 22.66 7.51
N ARG A 131 -9.65 22.55 6.17
CA ARG A 131 -8.43 22.55 5.33
C ARG A 131 -7.65 23.87 5.41
N PHE A 132 -8.34 25.00 5.55
CA PHE A 132 -7.67 26.30 5.60
C PHE A 132 -7.10 26.61 6.99
N PRO A 133 -6.00 27.37 7.08
CA PRO A 133 -5.39 27.76 8.36
C PRO A 133 -6.30 28.53 9.31
N ALA A 134 -7.37 29.17 8.83
CA ALA A 134 -8.34 29.89 9.65
C ALA A 134 -9.34 28.94 10.34
N ASP A 135 -9.63 27.80 9.71
CA ASP A 135 -10.65 26.84 10.14
C ASP A 135 -10.13 25.81 11.15
N HIS A 136 -8.82 25.77 11.37
CA HIS A 136 -8.23 25.08 12.51
C HIS A 136 -7.37 26.08 13.27
N ALA A 137 -7.15 25.87 14.57
CA ALA A 137 -6.23 26.68 15.36
C ALA A 137 -4.78 26.42 14.88
N CYS A 138 -4.45 26.92 13.70
CA CYS A 138 -3.25 26.61 12.95
C CYS A 138 -2.06 27.21 13.66
N LYS A 139 -1.34 26.37 14.40
CA LYS A 139 -0.10 26.77 15.04
C LYS A 139 1.03 26.63 14.03
N GLY A 140 1.07 27.56 13.09
CA GLY A 140 2.18 27.66 12.17
C GLY A 140 3.49 27.97 12.91
N ARG A 141 4.62 27.52 12.35
CA ARG A 141 5.88 28.23 12.61
C ARG A 141 5.70 29.63 12.03
N VAL A 142 5.71 30.63 12.89
CA VAL A 142 5.61 32.03 12.48
C VAL A 142 6.94 32.41 11.83
N GLU A 143 7.06 32.25 10.51
CA GLU A 143 8.14 32.90 9.75
C GLU A 143 7.76 34.40 9.64
N THR A 144 8.25 35.19 10.59
CA THR A 144 8.01 36.63 10.67
C THR A 144 9.02 37.35 9.78
N SER A 145 8.60 37.78 8.60
CA SER A 145 9.30 38.82 7.84
C SER A 145 8.74 40.18 8.26
N SER A 146 9.39 40.87 9.20
CA SER A 146 9.33 42.33 9.42
C SER A 146 10.22 42.72 10.60
N ALA A 147 11.11 43.69 10.38
CA ALA A 147 12.00 44.27 11.36
C ALA A 147 11.25 45.00 12.50
N GLY A 148 11.71 44.82 13.75
CA GLY A 148 11.25 45.56 14.93
C GLY A 148 11.77 44.94 16.22
N ALA A 149 12.53 45.71 17.00
CA ALA A 149 13.42 45.24 18.05
C ALA A 149 12.75 44.92 19.42
N ILE A 150 13.38 43.97 20.13
CA ILE A 150 13.55 43.78 21.59
C ILE A 150 12.33 43.66 22.54
N ASN A 151 12.11 42.46 23.10
CA ASN A 151 12.44 42.10 24.49
C ASN A 151 11.77 40.76 24.88
N GLY A 152 12.56 39.78 25.34
CA GLY A 152 12.02 38.53 25.86
C GLY A 152 13.10 37.46 25.98
N GLY A 153 13.89 37.53 27.05
CA GLY A 153 14.98 36.60 27.34
C GLY A 153 14.53 35.14 27.32
N ARG A 154 15.25 34.32 26.55
CA ARG A 154 15.24 32.85 26.68
C ARG A 154 16.67 32.40 26.93
N ASN A 155 16.91 32.10 28.18
CA ASN A 155 17.98 31.31 28.79
C ASN A 155 18.34 30.07 27.95
N ASN A 156 19.32 30.24 27.05
CA ASN A 156 19.90 29.18 26.21
C ASN A 156 21.00 28.38 26.94
N GLY A 157 20.64 27.71 28.03
CA GLY A 157 21.55 26.78 28.73
C GLY A 157 22.04 25.62 27.86
N PHE A 158 21.25 25.24 26.86
CA PHE A 158 21.55 24.11 25.97
C PHE A 158 22.61 24.43 24.89
N LEU A 159 22.59 25.66 24.34
CA LEU A 159 23.54 26.07 23.29
C LEU A 159 24.92 26.43 23.85
N LYS A 160 25.00 26.88 25.12
CA LYS A 160 26.27 27.05 25.83
C LYS A 160 27.02 25.71 26.04
N ALA A 161 26.29 24.61 26.21
CA ALA A 161 26.89 23.28 26.43
C ALA A 161 27.45 22.64 25.15
N LEU A 162 26.98 23.05 23.97
CA LEU A 162 27.45 22.50 22.68
C LEU A 162 28.72 23.20 22.19
N VAL A 163 28.81 24.52 22.34
CA VAL A 163 30.00 25.32 21.95
C VAL A 163 31.20 25.03 22.85
N ALA A 164 30.99 24.67 24.12
CA ALA A 164 32.05 24.27 25.03
C ALA A 164 32.75 22.94 24.63
N ARG A 165 32.14 22.12 23.76
CA ARG A 165 32.68 20.81 23.37
C ARG A 165 33.51 20.84 22.08
N MET A 166 33.57 21.97 21.38
CA MET A 166 34.37 22.11 20.15
C MET A 166 35.75 22.74 20.37
N SER A 167 36.23 22.94 21.60
CA SER A 167 37.49 23.66 21.80
C SER A 167 38.22 23.27 23.08
N LYS A 168 38.90 22.11 23.08
CA LYS A 168 40.32 21.97 23.48
C LYS A 168 40.74 20.49 23.68
N LYS A 169 41.89 20.16 23.07
CA LYS A 169 42.79 18.99 23.26
C LYS A 169 42.26 17.65 22.71
N GLY A 170 42.87 16.97 21.74
CA GLY A 170 44.22 17.03 21.17
C GLY A 170 45.08 15.88 21.70
N CYS A 171 45.31 14.86 20.88
CA CYS A 171 46.35 13.84 21.06
C CYS A 171 46.66 13.18 19.69
N GLY A 172 47.86 13.42 19.16
CA GLY A 172 48.56 12.44 18.32
C GLY A 172 49.29 11.42 19.23
N ALA A 173 49.85 10.30 18.77
CA ALA A 173 50.11 9.82 17.40
C ALA A 173 50.43 8.28 17.43
N GLU A 174 50.19 7.61 16.28
CA GLU A 174 50.86 6.42 15.63
C GLU A 174 50.75 5.03 16.32
N ASP A 175 50.56 3.87 15.64
CA ASP A 175 51.08 3.36 14.35
C ASP A 175 50.16 2.27 13.70
N ALA A 176 50.33 2.10 12.38
CA ALA A 176 49.99 0.97 11.47
C ALA A 176 48.54 0.46 11.37
N SER A 177 47.94 0.26 10.20
CA SER A 177 48.50 -0.20 8.92
C SER A 177 47.55 0.11 7.75
N ALA A 178 48.17 0.16 6.57
CA ALA A 178 47.64 0.54 5.26
C ALA A 178 46.45 -0.30 4.77
N PHE A 179 45.60 0.29 3.91
CA PHE A 179 45.48 -0.18 2.53
C PHE A 179 44.81 0.91 1.67
N SER A 180 45.57 1.40 0.71
CA SER A 180 45.09 2.19 -0.42
C SER A 180 44.45 1.24 -1.43
N SER A 181 43.33 1.64 -2.05
CA SER A 181 43.27 1.74 -3.52
C SER A 181 41.92 2.25 -4.00
N ASN A 182 42.06 3.23 -4.88
CA ASN A 182 41.06 3.92 -5.67
C ASN A 182 40.44 2.98 -6.73
N SER A 183 39.17 3.18 -7.10
CA SER A 183 38.74 3.06 -8.50
C SER A 183 37.37 3.67 -8.73
N SER A 184 37.36 4.68 -9.59
CA SER A 184 36.20 5.20 -10.31
C SER A 184 35.67 4.15 -11.29
N VAL A 185 34.35 4.05 -11.45
CA VAL A 185 33.75 3.37 -12.60
C VAL A 185 32.73 4.28 -13.25
N HIS A 186 32.94 4.53 -14.54
CA HIS A 186 32.08 5.27 -15.45
C HIS A 186 31.31 4.28 -16.35
N VAL A 187 29.98 4.45 -16.37
CA VAL A 187 28.96 4.21 -17.42
C VAL A 187 29.16 3.10 -18.48
N LYS A 188 28.13 2.25 -18.66
CA LYS A 188 27.68 1.90 -20.03
C LYS A 188 26.17 1.63 -20.15
N LEU A 189 25.55 2.43 -21.01
CA LEU A 189 24.24 2.31 -21.62
C LEU A 189 24.27 1.18 -22.67
N VAL A 190 23.26 0.29 -22.68
CA VAL A 190 23.04 -0.65 -23.78
C VAL A 190 21.67 -0.37 -24.40
N LYS A 191 21.70 -0.32 -25.72
CA LYS A 191 20.66 0.03 -26.68
C LYS A 191 19.81 -1.19 -27.03
#